data_AF-W6PCR0-F1
#
_entry.id   AF-W6PCR0-F1
#
_cell.length_a   1.000
_cell.length_b   1.000
_cell.length_c   1.000
_cell.angle_alpha   90.00
_cell.angle_beta   90.00
_cell.angle_gamma   90.00
#
_symmetry.space_group_name_H-M   'P 1'
#
loop_
_entity.id
_entity.type
_entity.pdbx_description
1 polymer ?
#
loop_
_entity_poly.entity_id
_entity_poly.type
_entity_poly.pdbx_seq_one_letter_code
_entity_poly.pdbx_strand_id
1 'polypeptide(L)'
;MSYFNAGILVMNIQGMRIKYQQFVEMMKKRQRSTSGLFDQGYLNELCFNDMEILPIEYNWKPYWGINGNAKLIHFHGMKPCSNLEEAGFDTRESFFRTIFDNNSQGYAGYIYYFILFFNYLGQKQDQWLCYHLQYILDLYKKPLIALAQKPNYKPKYRKYKRLYSIFVSISILLAILLLTALFLV
;
A
#
# COMPACT_ATOMS: atom_id res chain seq x y z
N MET A 1 13.57 11.99 2.76
CA MET A 1 12.13 11.62 2.80
C MET A 1 11.45 12.39 1.69
N SER A 2 10.55 11.79 0.91
CA SER A 2 9.84 12.48 -0.21
C SER A 2 8.32 12.36 -0.09
N TYR A 3 7.84 12.00 1.10
CA TYR A 3 6.44 11.68 1.32
C TYR A 3 6.08 11.78 2.82
N PHE A 4 4.86 12.23 3.13
CA PHE A 4 4.22 12.15 4.44
C PHE A 4 2.88 11.41 4.35
N ASN A 5 2.48 10.78 5.46
CA ASN A 5 1.19 10.12 5.57
C ASN A 5 0.09 11.13 5.91
N ALA A 6 -1.00 11.13 5.16
CA ALA A 6 -2.11 12.06 5.33
C ALA A 6 -3.15 11.63 6.39
N GLY A 7 -2.90 10.52 7.11
CA GLY A 7 -3.88 9.99 8.07
C GLY A 7 -4.11 10.87 9.30
N ILE A 8 -3.10 11.64 9.71
CA ILE A 8 -3.17 12.59 10.83
C ILE A 8 -2.44 13.87 10.41
N LEU A 9 -3.15 14.99 10.41
CA LEU A 9 -2.64 16.28 9.96
C LEU A 9 -3.09 17.40 10.90
N VAL A 10 -2.17 18.30 11.24
CA VAL A 10 -2.49 19.62 11.80
C VAL A 10 -2.37 20.62 10.66
N MET A 11 -3.46 21.32 10.35
CA MET A 11 -3.54 22.16 9.14
C MET A 11 -3.55 23.65 9.49
N ASN A 12 -2.60 24.41 8.93
CA ASN A 12 -2.70 25.86 8.84
C ASN A 12 -3.78 26.23 7.81
N ILE A 13 -4.98 26.55 8.30
CA ILE A 13 -6.14 26.83 7.44
C ILE A 13 -5.91 28.01 6.49
N GLN A 14 -5.18 29.03 6.91
CA GLN A 14 -4.87 30.18 6.04
C GLN A 14 -3.97 29.75 4.87
N GLY A 15 -2.90 29.01 5.15
CA GLY A 15 -2.04 28.43 4.11
C GLY A 15 -2.81 27.46 3.19
N MET A 16 -3.66 26.61 3.76
CA MET A 16 -4.45 25.64 3.00
C MET A 16 -5.47 26.28 2.06
N ARG A 17 -5.99 27.48 2.35
CA ARG A 17 -6.86 28.21 1.40
C ARG A 17 -6.15 28.56 0.10
N ILE A 18 -4.84 28.83 0.15
CA ILE A 18 -4.03 29.11 -1.04
C ILE A 18 -3.84 27.82 -1.84
N LYS A 19 -3.44 26.73 -1.16
CA LYS A 19 -3.23 25.40 -1.77
C LYS A 19 -4.52 24.81 -2.34
N TYR A 20 -5.66 25.09 -1.72
CA TYR A 20 -6.98 24.65 -2.19
C TYR A 20 -7.29 25.13 -3.61
N GLN A 21 -6.95 26.38 -3.95
CA GLN A 21 -7.16 26.88 -5.32
C GLN A 21 -6.33 26.10 -6.33
N GLN A 22 -5.08 25.77 -5.99
CA GLN A 22 -4.23 24.94 -6.84
C GLN A 22 -4.82 23.53 -7.02
N PHE A 23 -5.28 22.92 -5.93
CA PHE A 23 -5.98 21.63 -5.97
C PHE A 23 -7.21 21.65 -6.89
N VAL A 24 -8.06 22.67 -6.77
CA VAL A 24 -9.25 22.84 -7.62
C VAL A 24 -8.87 22.96 -9.10
N GLU A 25 -7.82 23.73 -9.43
CA GLU A 25 -7.34 23.84 -10.80
C GLU A 25 -6.80 22.52 -11.35
N MET A 26 -6.07 21.73 -10.54
CA MET A 26 -5.66 20.38 -10.93
C MET A 26 -6.87 19.49 -11.22
N MET A 27 -7.90 19.54 -10.38
CA MET A 27 -9.13 18.76 -10.56
C MET A 27 -9.90 19.16 -11.83
N LYS A 28 -10.05 20.47 -12.09
CA LYS A 28 -10.67 20.98 -13.34
C LYS A 28 -9.94 20.50 -14.58
N LYS A 29 -8.60 20.45 -14.54
CA LYS A 29 -7.74 19.96 -15.62
C LYS A 29 -7.66 18.42 -15.68
N ARG A 30 -8.33 17.71 -14.77
CA ARG A 30 -8.23 16.25 -14.60
C ARG A 30 -6.77 15.78 -14.40
N GLN A 31 -5.93 16.65 -13.85
CA GLN A 31 -4.53 16.36 -13.56
C GLN A 31 -4.47 15.50 -12.31
N ARG A 32 -4.04 14.24 -12.48
CA ARG A 32 -3.88 13.30 -11.36
C ARG A 32 -2.54 13.52 -10.68
N SER A 33 -2.52 13.38 -9.35
CA SER A 33 -1.28 13.23 -8.60
C SER A 33 -0.43 12.08 -9.14
N THR A 34 0.87 12.32 -9.15
CA THR A 34 1.97 11.41 -9.44
C THR A 34 2.68 10.90 -8.17
N SER A 35 2.49 11.56 -7.02
CA SER A 35 3.19 11.26 -5.76
C SER A 35 2.39 10.37 -4.80
N GLY A 36 1.28 9.79 -5.26
CA GLY A 36 0.45 8.91 -4.44
C GLY A 36 -0.99 8.79 -4.96
N LEU A 37 -1.77 7.97 -4.26
CA LEU A 37 -3.18 7.79 -4.54
C LEU A 37 -4.02 8.89 -3.87
N PHE A 38 -5.05 9.33 -4.58
CA PHE A 38 -6.10 10.24 -4.10
C PHE A 38 -5.56 11.49 -3.40
N ASP A 39 -6.26 11.93 -2.35
CA ASP A 39 -6.01 13.11 -1.55
C ASP A 39 -4.58 13.19 -1.02
N GLN A 40 -4.05 12.11 -0.45
CA GLN A 40 -2.69 12.06 0.06
C GLN A 40 -1.65 12.38 -1.01
N GLY A 41 -1.86 11.90 -2.24
CA GLY A 41 -0.98 12.22 -3.36
C GLY A 41 -0.93 13.72 -3.66
N TYR A 42 -2.10 14.37 -3.74
CA TYR A 42 -2.16 15.82 -3.95
C TYR A 42 -1.59 16.62 -2.78
N LEU A 43 -1.86 16.19 -1.54
CA LEU A 43 -1.31 16.84 -0.35
C LEU A 43 0.22 16.77 -0.33
N ASN A 44 0.80 15.62 -0.70
CA ASN A 44 2.23 15.51 -0.88
C ASN A 44 2.72 16.47 -1.96
N GLU A 45 2.13 16.49 -3.16
CA GLU A 45 2.60 17.40 -4.23
C GLU A 45 2.53 18.89 -3.87
N LEU A 46 1.45 19.32 -3.22
CA LEU A 46 1.21 20.73 -2.95
C LEU A 46 1.88 21.24 -1.67
N CYS A 47 2.10 20.37 -0.68
CA CYS A 47 2.50 20.77 0.66
C CYS A 47 3.86 20.21 1.11
N PHE A 48 4.53 19.34 0.33
CA PHE A 48 5.75 18.67 0.80
C PHE A 48 6.86 19.63 1.26
N ASN A 49 7.02 20.76 0.58
CA ASN A 49 8.02 21.77 0.92
C ASN A 49 7.53 22.79 1.96
N ASP A 50 6.23 22.78 2.27
CA ASP A 50 5.55 23.72 3.16
C ASP A 50 4.87 22.96 4.31
N MET A 51 5.60 22.04 4.95
CA MET A 51 5.12 21.25 6.07
C MET A 51 6.16 21.05 7.16
N GLU A 52 5.68 20.72 8.35
CA GLU A 52 6.49 20.22 9.46
C GLU A 52 6.03 18.80 9.81
N ILE A 53 6.98 17.96 10.18
CA ILE A 53 6.71 16.55 10.50
C ILE A 53 6.30 16.47 11.97
N LEU A 54 5.08 15.97 12.23
CA LEU A 54 4.66 15.63 13.58
C LEU A 54 5.52 14.48 14.15
N PRO A 55 5.78 14.45 15.47
CA PRO A 55 6.38 13.29 16.10
C PRO A 55 5.64 12.00 15.75
N ILE A 56 6.39 10.93 15.51
CA ILE A 56 5.86 9.68 14.94
C ILE A 56 4.79 9.03 15.84
N GLU A 57 4.83 9.33 17.14
CA GLU A 57 3.89 8.89 18.16
C GLU A 57 2.44 9.33 17.88
N TYR A 58 2.24 10.39 17.09
CA TYR A 58 0.91 10.88 16.69
C TYR A 58 0.36 10.17 15.44
N ASN A 59 1.10 9.25 14.84
CA ASN A 59 0.65 8.49 13.67
C ASN A 59 1.17 7.05 13.73
N TRP A 60 1.13 6.45 14.92
CA TRP A 60 1.71 5.13 15.15
C TRP A 60 0.85 4.04 14.52
N LYS A 61 1.44 3.20 13.66
CA LYS A 61 0.73 2.10 13.00
C LYS A 61 0.91 0.81 13.79
N PRO A 62 -0.13 -0.02 13.98
CA PRO A 62 -0.03 -1.21 14.82
C PRO A 62 1.11 -2.17 14.43
N TYR A 63 1.33 -2.34 13.13
CA TYR A 63 2.36 -3.22 12.59
C TYR A 63 3.79 -2.67 12.70
N TRP A 64 4.01 -1.53 13.37
CA TRP A 64 5.34 -1.04 13.75
C TRP A 64 5.83 -1.60 15.09
N GLY A 65 4.98 -2.32 15.83
CA GLY A 65 5.31 -2.87 17.14
C GLY A 65 4.72 -2.07 18.29
N ILE A 66 4.90 -2.55 19.51
CA ILE A 66 4.36 -1.92 20.72
C ILE A 66 5.21 -0.70 21.07
N ASN A 67 4.57 0.43 21.35
CA ASN A 67 5.22 1.68 21.71
C ASN A 67 4.42 2.38 22.82
N GLY A 68 4.96 2.39 24.04
CA GLY A 68 4.33 3.04 25.19
C GLY A 68 4.23 4.57 25.09
N ASN A 69 4.97 5.18 24.17
CA ASN A 69 4.91 6.63 23.93
C ASN A 69 3.89 7.02 22.86
N ALA A 70 3.32 6.06 22.13
CA ALA A 70 2.33 6.31 21.08
C ALA A 70 1.13 7.09 21.66
N LYS A 71 0.74 8.17 20.98
CA LYS A 71 -0.37 9.05 21.36
C LYS A 71 -1.62 8.76 20.54
N LEU A 72 -1.45 8.42 19.27
CA LEU A 72 -2.54 8.07 18.36
C LEU A 72 -2.18 6.81 17.58
N ILE A 73 -3.10 5.83 17.61
CA ILE A 73 -2.97 4.60 16.86
C ILE A 73 -3.74 4.72 15.55
N HIS A 74 -3.00 4.72 14.44
CA HIS A 74 -3.56 4.73 13.11
C HIS A 74 -3.66 3.30 12.58
N PHE A 75 -4.87 2.73 12.61
CA PHE A 75 -5.20 1.47 11.93
C PHE A 75 -5.12 1.63 10.40
N HIS A 76 -3.90 1.63 9.89
CA HIS A 76 -3.59 1.78 8.48
C HIS A 76 -3.78 0.46 7.74
N GLY A 77 -4.44 0.53 6.59
CA GLY A 77 -4.83 -0.63 5.80
C GLY A 77 -6.13 -1.25 6.32
N MET A 78 -6.08 -2.52 6.72
CA MET A 78 -7.24 -3.27 7.25
C MET A 78 -7.80 -2.60 8.50
N LYS A 79 -9.12 -2.37 8.51
CA LYS A 79 -9.84 -1.81 9.67
C LYS A 79 -10.27 -2.94 10.62
N PRO A 80 -10.43 -2.65 11.93
CA PRO A 80 -11.04 -3.59 12.87
C PRO A 80 -12.39 -4.08 12.37
N CYS A 81 -12.65 -5.39 12.52
CA CYS A 81 -13.86 -6.07 12.06
C CYS A 81 -14.12 -6.02 10.55
N SER A 82 -13.06 -5.81 9.74
CA SER A 82 -13.16 -5.74 8.29
C SER A 82 -12.53 -6.95 7.59
N ASN A 83 -12.52 -6.95 6.26
CA ASN A 83 -11.89 -7.99 5.43
C ASN A 83 -11.14 -7.34 4.23
N LEU A 84 -10.43 -8.16 3.44
CA LEU A 84 -9.62 -7.65 2.33
C LEU A 84 -10.43 -6.95 1.23
N GLU A 85 -11.70 -7.32 1.04
CA GLU A 85 -12.57 -6.67 0.05
C GLU A 85 -12.92 -5.24 0.48
N GLU A 86 -12.94 -4.99 1.78
CA GLU A 86 -13.27 -3.71 2.39
C GLU A 86 -12.04 -2.84 2.71
N ALA A 87 -10.84 -3.43 2.76
CA ALA A 87 -9.61 -2.79 3.24
C ALA A 87 -9.01 -1.70 2.31
N GLY A 88 -9.77 -1.25 1.31
CA GLY A 88 -9.41 -0.20 0.37
C GLY A 88 -8.33 -0.63 -0.65
N PHE A 89 -7.96 0.30 -1.53
CA PHE A 89 -7.19 0.00 -2.75
C PHE A 89 -5.78 -0.54 -2.54
N ASP A 90 -5.18 -0.32 -1.37
CA ASP A 90 -3.75 -0.60 -1.13
C ASP A 90 -3.50 -1.79 -0.19
N THR A 91 -4.51 -2.24 0.55
CA THR A 91 -4.39 -3.38 1.46
C THR A 91 -4.67 -4.68 0.70
N ARG A 92 -3.62 -5.45 0.43
CA ARG A 92 -3.70 -6.75 -0.27
C ARG A 92 -2.89 -7.80 0.48
N GLU A 93 -2.96 -9.07 0.06
CA GLU A 93 -2.17 -10.15 0.67
C GLU A 93 -0.67 -9.79 0.75
N SER A 94 -0.12 -9.19 -0.30
CA SER A 94 1.29 -8.77 -0.34
C SER A 94 1.62 -7.70 0.69
N PHE A 95 0.68 -6.84 1.07
CA PHE A 95 0.88 -5.80 2.09
C PHE A 95 1.27 -6.43 3.43
N PHE A 96 0.55 -7.47 3.86
CA PHE A 96 0.84 -8.15 5.13
C PHE A 96 2.22 -8.83 5.13
N ARG A 97 2.60 -9.47 4.03
CA ARG A 97 3.95 -10.02 3.86
C ARG A 97 5.01 -8.92 3.93
N THR A 98 4.81 -7.80 3.23
CA THR A 98 5.78 -6.69 3.23
C THR A 98 5.99 -6.09 4.63
N ILE A 99 4.92 -5.87 5.40
CA ILE A 99 5.05 -5.23 6.72
C ILE A 99 5.59 -6.19 7.78
N PHE A 100 5.33 -7.49 7.69
CA PHE A 100 5.69 -8.44 8.74
C PHE A 100 6.98 -9.22 8.46
N ASP A 101 7.33 -9.50 7.19
CA ASP A 101 8.53 -10.30 6.85
C ASP A 101 9.83 -9.64 7.36
N ASN A 102 9.86 -8.30 7.42
CA ASN A 102 11.01 -7.53 7.87
C ASN A 102 10.83 -6.88 9.25
N ASN A 103 9.74 -7.22 9.97
CA ASN A 103 9.47 -6.65 11.29
C ASN A 103 8.95 -7.71 12.27
N SER A 104 9.88 -8.33 12.99
CA SER A 104 9.57 -9.33 14.02
C SER A 104 8.69 -8.79 15.14
N GLN A 105 8.72 -7.48 15.40
CA GLN A 105 7.85 -6.82 16.40
C GLN A 105 6.47 -6.45 15.85
N GLY A 106 6.30 -6.48 14.52
CA GLY A 106 5.08 -6.04 13.85
C GLY A 106 3.86 -6.83 14.29
N TYR A 107 3.98 -8.17 14.40
CA TYR A 107 2.90 -9.02 14.88
C TYR A 107 2.49 -8.71 16.31
N ALA A 108 3.45 -8.53 17.21
CA ALA A 108 3.17 -8.22 18.61
C ALA A 108 2.41 -6.91 18.75
N GLY A 109 2.85 -5.86 18.04
CA GLY A 109 2.12 -4.58 17.99
C GLY A 109 0.72 -4.73 17.39
N TYR A 110 0.61 -5.46 16.29
CA TYR A 110 -0.67 -5.68 15.62
C TYR A 110 -1.69 -6.36 16.54
N ILE A 111 -1.30 -7.43 17.24
CA ILE A 111 -2.17 -8.11 18.21
C ILE A 111 -2.51 -7.17 19.37
N TYR A 112 -1.50 -6.54 19.97
CA TYR A 112 -1.65 -5.69 21.15
C TYR A 112 -2.64 -4.56 20.92
N TYR A 113 -2.51 -3.80 19.83
CA TYR A 113 -3.37 -2.64 19.60
C TYR A 113 -4.78 -3.01 19.14
N PHE A 114 -4.97 -4.13 18.44
CA PHE A 114 -6.33 -4.61 18.13
C PHE A 114 -7.07 -5.06 19.40
N ILE A 115 -6.39 -5.81 20.30
CA ILE A 115 -6.95 -6.18 21.61
C ILE A 115 -7.28 -4.91 22.41
N LEU A 116 -6.35 -3.96 22.47
CA LEU A 116 -6.56 -2.70 23.17
C LEU A 116 -7.78 -1.93 22.64
N PHE A 117 -7.94 -1.86 21.30
CA PHE A 117 -9.08 -1.22 20.66
C PHE A 117 -10.42 -1.90 20.99
N PHE A 118 -10.50 -3.22 20.88
CA PHE A 118 -11.73 -3.95 21.19
C PHE A 118 -12.08 -3.88 22.67
N ASN A 119 -11.08 -3.98 23.55
CA ASN A 119 -11.27 -3.79 24.99
C ASN A 119 -11.78 -2.39 25.31
N TYR A 120 -11.21 -1.35 24.69
CA TYR A 120 -11.65 0.03 24.86
C TYR A 120 -13.12 0.22 24.45
N LEU A 121 -13.57 -0.46 23.40
CA LEU A 121 -14.97 -0.44 22.96
C LEU A 121 -15.90 -1.38 23.75
N GLY A 122 -15.38 -2.19 24.68
CA GLY A 122 -16.15 -3.23 25.36
C GLY A 122 -16.67 -4.33 24.42
N GLN A 123 -16.01 -4.55 23.29
CA GLN A 123 -16.42 -5.53 22.27
C GLN A 123 -15.60 -6.81 22.38
N LYS A 124 -16.28 -7.96 22.26
CA LYS A 124 -15.64 -9.28 22.20
C LYS A 124 -15.44 -9.71 20.75
N GLN A 125 -14.30 -9.36 20.17
CA GLN A 125 -13.95 -9.63 18.76
C GLN A 125 -12.79 -10.62 18.62
N ASP A 126 -12.57 -11.46 19.64
CA ASP A 126 -11.48 -12.44 19.68
C ASP A 126 -11.54 -13.39 18.48
N GLN A 127 -12.75 -13.82 18.11
CA GLN A 127 -12.95 -14.73 16.98
C GLN A 127 -12.50 -14.08 15.66
N TRP A 128 -12.92 -12.83 15.40
CA TRP A 128 -12.49 -12.12 14.19
C TRP A 128 -10.97 -11.93 14.18
N LEU A 129 -10.38 -11.51 15.31
CA LEU A 129 -8.94 -11.30 15.41
C LEU A 129 -8.16 -12.60 15.18
N CYS A 130 -8.59 -13.71 15.78
CA CYS A 130 -7.98 -15.02 15.58
C CYS A 130 -8.04 -15.45 14.11
N TYR A 131 -9.19 -15.31 13.45
CA TYR A 131 -9.30 -15.65 12.02
C TYR A 131 -8.44 -14.77 11.13
N HIS A 132 -8.39 -13.46 11.42
CA HIS A 132 -7.55 -12.54 10.68
C HIS A 132 -6.06 -12.85 10.83
N LEU A 133 -5.60 -13.14 12.06
CA LEU A 133 -4.22 -13.53 12.32
C LEU A 133 -3.87 -14.87 11.65
N GLN A 134 -4.76 -15.86 11.75
CA GLN A 134 -4.59 -17.15 11.08
C GLN A 134 -4.48 -16.97 9.56
N TYR A 135 -5.34 -16.14 8.98
CA TYR A 135 -5.29 -15.81 7.56
C TYR A 135 -3.94 -15.20 7.15
N ILE A 136 -3.42 -14.24 7.93
CA ILE A 136 -2.10 -13.65 7.68
C ILE A 136 -0.99 -14.72 7.75
N LEU A 137 -1.01 -15.60 8.74
CA LEU A 137 -0.03 -16.69 8.87
C LEU A 137 -0.12 -17.68 7.71
N ASP A 138 -1.32 -17.96 7.21
CA ASP A 138 -1.51 -18.83 6.05
C ASP A 138 -0.95 -18.24 4.74
N LEU A 139 -0.73 -16.92 4.66
CA LEU A 139 -0.01 -16.30 3.54
C LEU A 139 1.45 -16.78 3.43
N TYR A 140 2.02 -17.36 4.49
CA TYR A 140 3.37 -17.95 4.45
C TYR A 140 3.41 -19.34 3.79
N LYS A 141 2.25 -20.00 3.67
CA LYS A 141 2.10 -21.23 2.88
C LYS A 141 2.11 -20.95 1.37
N LYS A 142 1.85 -19.70 0.96
CA LYS A 142 1.87 -19.26 -0.43
C LYS A 142 3.26 -18.72 -0.81
N PRO A 143 3.84 -19.12 -1.96
CA PRO A 143 5.11 -18.55 -2.41
C PRO A 143 4.93 -17.07 -2.78
N LEU A 144 5.93 -16.23 -2.46
CA LEU A 144 5.91 -14.77 -2.72
C LEU A 144 5.59 -14.43 -4.19
N ILE A 145 6.03 -15.25 -5.15
CA ILE A 145 5.76 -15.07 -6.58
C ILE A 145 4.25 -15.19 -6.88
N ALA A 146 3.51 -16.02 -6.15
CA ALA A 146 2.07 -16.15 -6.30
C ALA A 146 1.30 -14.96 -5.67
N LEU A 147 1.92 -14.28 -4.71
CA LEU A 147 1.39 -13.06 -4.06
C LEU A 147 1.77 -11.78 -4.81
N ALA A 148 2.76 -11.86 -5.71
CA ALA A 148 3.12 -10.80 -6.63
C ALA A 148 2.01 -10.60 -7.66
N GLN A 149 0.92 -9.95 -7.23
CA GLN A 149 -0.05 -9.44 -8.18
C GLN A 149 0.65 -8.44 -9.08
N LYS A 150 0.55 -8.65 -10.40
CA LYS A 150 0.94 -7.67 -11.39
C LYS A 150 0.38 -6.32 -10.93
N PRO A 151 1.22 -5.30 -10.70
CA PRO A 151 0.69 -3.99 -10.39
C PRO A 151 -0.33 -3.67 -11.48
N ASN A 152 -1.58 -3.39 -11.09
CA ASN A 152 -2.57 -2.82 -12.00
C ASN A 152 -2.19 -1.34 -12.27
N TYR A 153 -0.95 -1.13 -12.71
CA TYR A 153 -0.46 0.11 -13.27
C TYR A 153 -1.02 0.22 -14.68
N LYS A 154 -2.19 0.86 -14.74
CA LYS A 154 -2.76 1.75 -15.77
C LYS A 154 -2.36 1.55 -17.27
N PRO A 155 -3.29 1.85 -18.19
CA PRO A 155 -3.23 1.64 -19.66
C PRO A 155 -1.98 2.07 -20.45
N LYS A 156 -1.01 2.75 -19.82
CA LYS A 156 0.27 3.18 -20.42
C LYS A 156 1.14 2.00 -20.91
N TYR A 157 0.94 0.79 -20.35
CA TYR A 157 1.72 -0.40 -20.71
C TYR A 157 1.07 -1.34 -21.73
N ARG A 158 -0.15 -1.06 -22.25
CA ARG A 158 -0.70 -1.87 -23.36
C ARG A 158 0.20 -1.85 -24.59
N LYS A 159 0.81 -0.69 -24.91
CA LYS A 159 1.76 -0.54 -26.02
C LYS A 159 3.02 -1.39 -25.82
N TYR A 160 3.60 -1.34 -24.61
CA TYR A 160 4.80 -2.11 -24.26
C TYR A 160 4.53 -3.61 -24.13
N LYS A 161 3.35 -4.02 -23.66
CA LYS A 161 2.94 -5.43 -23.64
C LYS A 161 2.82 -6.00 -25.05
N ARG A 162 2.27 -5.24 -26.00
CA ARG A 162 2.22 -5.65 -27.42
C ARG A 162 3.63 -5.78 -28.01
N LEU A 163 4.51 -4.82 -27.76
CA LEU A 163 5.90 -4.86 -28.22
C LEU A 163 6.67 -6.03 -27.60
N TYR A 164 6.50 -6.27 -26.30
CA TYR A 164 7.09 -7.42 -25.60
C TYR A 164 6.61 -8.76 -26.18
N SER A 165 5.30 -8.91 -26.41
CA SER A 165 4.75 -10.12 -27.04
C SER A 165 5.29 -10.34 -28.45
N ILE A 166 5.41 -9.28 -29.26
CA ILE A 166 6.03 -9.36 -30.60
C ILE A 166 7.49 -9.80 -30.50
N PHE A 167 8.25 -9.21 -29.58
CA PHE A 167 9.65 -9.55 -29.37
C PHE A 167 9.83 -11.02 -28.98
N VAL A 168 9.04 -11.50 -28.01
CA VAL A 168 9.06 -12.92 -27.60
C VAL A 168 8.70 -13.84 -28.76
N SER A 169 7.68 -13.51 -29.57
CA SER A 169 7.31 -14.28 -30.75
C SER A 169 8.44 -14.35 -31.79
N ILE A 170 9.14 -13.24 -32.04
CA ILE A 170 10.30 -13.21 -32.95
C ILE A 170 11.45 -14.05 -32.40
N SER A 171 11.75 -13.94 -31.10
CA SER A 171 12.81 -14.74 -30.47
C SER A 171 12.53 -16.24 -30.54
N ILE A 172 11.27 -16.65 -30.36
CA ILE A 172 10.87 -18.07 -30.49
C ILE A 172 11.02 -18.53 -31.95
N LEU A 173 10.56 -17.74 -32.92
CA LEU A 173 10.71 -18.05 -34.35
C LEU A 173 12.18 -18.19 -34.76
N LEU A 174 13.04 -17.27 -34.30
CA LEU A 174 14.48 -17.34 -34.55
C LEU A 174 15.13 -18.57 -33.92
N ALA A 175 14.73 -18.94 -32.69
CA ALA A 175 15.22 -20.14 -32.02
C ALA A 175 14.80 -21.41 -32.77
N ILE A 176 13.56 -21.49 -33.25
CA ILE A 176 13.07 -22.60 -34.07
C ILE A 176 13.84 -22.67 -35.39
N LEU A 177 14.05 -21.54 -36.07
CA LEU A 177 14.84 -21.47 -37.31
C LEU A 177 16.27 -21.96 -37.09
N LEU A 178 16.93 -21.52 -36.01
CA LEU A 178 18.26 -21.98 -35.63
C LEU A 178 18.29 -23.48 -35.37
N LEU A 179 17.31 -24.01 -34.63
CA LEU A 179 17.18 -25.44 -34.38
C LEU A 179 16.97 -26.21 -35.69
N THR A 180 16.07 -25.76 -36.57
CA THR A 180 15.85 -26.44 -37.86
C THR A 180 17.08 -26.38 -38.77
N ALA A 181 17.85 -25.28 -38.74
CA ALA A 181 19.11 -25.17 -39.49
C ALA A 181 20.19 -26.10 -38.93
N LEU A 182 20.22 -26.33 -37.61
CA LEU A 182 21.09 -27.32 -36.97
C LEU A 182 20.73 -28.77 -37.29
N PHE A 183 19.46 -29.06 -37.64
CA PHE A 183 18.99 -30.39 -38.04
C PHE A 183 19.03 -30.65 -39.56
N LEU A 184 19.37 -29.63 -40.37
CA LEU A 184 19.51 -29.72 -41.83
C LEU A 184 20.98 -29.74 -42.30
N VAL A 185 21.93 -29.87 -41.36
CA VAL A 185 23.36 -30.17 -41.57
C VAL A 185 23.62 -31.59 -41.10
#